data_AF-A0A0G0EGG7-F1
#
_entry.id   AF-A0A0G0EGG7-F1
#
_cell.length_a   1.000
_cell.length_b   1.000
_cell.length_c   1.000
_cell.angle_alpha   90.00
_cell.angle_beta   90.00
_cell.angle_gamma   90.00
#
_symmetry.space_group_name_H-M   'P 1'
#
loop_
_entity.id
_entity.type
_entity.pdbx_description
1 polymer ?
#
loop_
_entity_poly.entity_id
_entity_poly.type
_entity_poly.pdbx_seq_one_letter_code
_entity_poly.pdbx_strand_id
1 'polypeptide(L)'
;MDKGLFNIYDRMETILTVGVIVVLISTLYGDEIKKSILPSFQSVNFTQNTGNLPPANPGPNNPSNVPIAPSNSPSINPSNPVVSPTSGSATRTPTPTTGSPISTTSITRKVMVIDFNPIIESQGGRRIRAIKSWQDPVALETQYINDVRDASGGYFKYQIVNRLADVDKYPMKKNNYVFTDAEYLSAVISPTSNAREIIDYLKVLDEYDICEKINRGEIDELWLWGGPWFGYYETAMVGPTAFHTNSAPISGSTCTKNAIIMGFNYERDVSLMLEDLGHAIEGALSQKFSEDPRFNAGNYYTPWGKFATSDKISPGKSGCGWMHFAPNSSVDYDWDNTRTVTSTCGDWLNYPNLTGATTSINCNSWGCDGYQYKKWWLNHLPKAAGSTGEFFNNWWRYIGELN
;
A
#
# COMPACT_ATOMS: atom_id res chain seq x y z
N MET A 1 -20.15 -48.76 -26.70
CA MET A 1 -19.61 -48.16 -27.93
C MET A 1 -20.68 -47.26 -28.51
N ASP A 2 -20.31 -46.01 -28.71
CA ASP A 2 -20.92 -44.91 -29.46
C ASP A 2 -22.43 -44.63 -29.40
N LYS A 3 -22.76 -43.46 -28.83
CA LYS A 3 -23.54 -42.40 -29.51
C LYS A 3 -23.07 -41.02 -29.03
N GLY A 4 -22.16 -40.42 -29.79
CA GLY A 4 -21.79 -39.01 -29.72
C GLY A 4 -22.39 -38.20 -30.87
N LEU A 5 -22.33 -36.88 -30.72
CA LEU A 5 -22.62 -35.81 -31.69
C LEU A 5 -24.09 -35.58 -32.06
N PHE A 6 -24.79 -34.76 -31.28
CA PHE A 6 -25.80 -33.79 -31.75
C PHE A 6 -26.24 -32.91 -30.56
N ASN A 7 -25.52 -31.82 -30.23
CA ASN A 7 -26.13 -30.61 -29.62
C ASN A 7 -25.22 -29.36 -29.43
N ILE A 8 -24.28 -29.07 -30.34
CA ILE A 8 -23.44 -27.86 -30.21
C ILE A 8 -23.86 -26.72 -31.17
N TYR A 9 -24.67 -27.00 -32.20
CA TYR A 9 -25.04 -25.98 -33.19
C TYR A 9 -26.23 -25.09 -32.80
N ASP A 10 -27.06 -25.47 -31.83
CA ASP A 10 -28.29 -24.72 -31.48
C ASP A 10 -28.07 -23.63 -30.41
N ARG A 11 -26.86 -23.52 -29.84
CA ARG A 11 -26.52 -22.50 -28.82
C ARG A 11 -25.70 -21.32 -29.34
N MET A 12 -25.28 -21.34 -30.60
CA MET A 12 -24.45 -20.27 -31.17
C MET A 12 -25.28 -19.14 -31.83
N GLU A 13 -26.48 -19.41 -32.33
CA GLU A 13 -27.32 -18.36 -32.96
C GLU A 13 -28.05 -17.45 -31.95
N THR A 14 -28.36 -17.94 -30.75
CA THR A 14 -29.04 -17.12 -29.73
C THR A 14 -28.12 -16.09 -29.09
N ILE A 15 -26.81 -16.36 -29.00
CA ILE A 15 -25.82 -15.46 -28.39
C ILE A 15 -25.42 -14.32 -29.35
N LEU A 16 -25.36 -14.61 -30.66
CA LEU A 16 -25.07 -13.60 -31.69
C LEU A 16 -26.22 -12.60 -31.88
N THR A 17 -27.47 -13.04 -31.72
CA THR A 17 -28.64 -12.15 -31.90
C THR A 17 -28.84 -11.17 -30.73
N VAL A 18 -28.51 -11.57 -29.50
CA VAL A 18 -28.60 -10.69 -28.31
C VAL A 18 -27.45 -9.69 -28.26
N GLY A 19 -26.24 -10.09 -28.70
CA GLY A 19 -25.07 -9.20 -28.74
C GLY A 19 -25.22 -8.03 -29.71
N VAL A 20 -25.88 -8.22 -30.85
CA VAL A 20 -26.08 -7.17 -31.87
C VAL A 20 -27.16 -6.16 -31.45
N ILE A 21 -28.19 -6.57 -30.71
CA ILE A 21 -29.27 -5.68 -30.23
C ILE A 21 -28.77 -4.73 -29.11
N VAL A 22 -27.88 -5.19 -28.23
CA VAL A 22 -27.32 -4.36 -27.15
C VAL A 22 -26.35 -3.28 -27.69
N VAL A 23 -25.63 -3.58 -28.76
CA VAL A 23 -24.71 -2.63 -29.43
C VAL A 23 -25.46 -1.59 -30.27
N LEU A 24 -26.63 -1.92 -30.83
CA LEU A 24 -27.48 -0.98 -31.58
C LEU A 24 -28.28 -0.01 -30.68
N ILE A 25 -28.71 -0.43 -29.48
CA ILE A 25 -29.44 0.46 -28.56
C ILE A 25 -28.50 1.49 -27.89
N SER A 26 -27.26 1.09 -27.60
CA SER A 26 -26.24 1.97 -26.99
C SER A 26 -25.68 3.01 -27.96
N THR A 27 -25.74 2.77 -29.27
CA THR A 27 -25.27 3.72 -30.30
C THR A 27 -26.35 4.70 -30.79
N LEU A 28 -27.64 4.42 -30.59
CA LEU A 28 -28.74 5.26 -31.06
C LEU A 28 -29.40 6.14 -29.97
N TYR A 29 -29.22 5.85 -28.68
CA TYR A 29 -29.91 6.56 -27.58
C TYR A 29 -29.01 7.10 -26.44
N GLY A 30 -27.68 7.10 -26.62
CA GLY A 30 -26.73 7.49 -25.57
C GLY A 30 -26.78 8.95 -25.11
N ASP A 31 -27.27 9.87 -25.96
CA ASP A 31 -27.22 11.31 -25.67
C ASP A 31 -28.52 11.91 -25.09
N GLU A 32 -29.65 11.20 -25.13
CA GLU A 32 -30.91 11.70 -24.53
C GLU A 32 -31.14 11.30 -23.07
N ILE A 33 -30.43 10.28 -22.55
CA ILE A 33 -30.59 9.83 -21.16
C ILE A 33 -29.79 10.70 -20.17
N LYS A 34 -28.83 11.52 -20.65
CA LYS A 34 -28.07 12.45 -19.79
C LYS A 34 -28.85 13.72 -19.39
N LYS A 35 -30.07 13.94 -19.90
CA LYS A 35 -30.84 15.18 -19.66
C LYS A 35 -32.00 15.08 -18.66
N SER A 36 -32.30 13.94 -18.04
CA SER A 36 -33.52 13.80 -17.22
C SER A 36 -33.35 13.47 -15.74
N ILE A 37 -32.16 13.56 -15.14
CA ILE A 37 -31.99 13.28 -13.71
C ILE A 37 -31.10 14.33 -13.05
N LEU A 38 -31.63 15.53 -12.81
CA LEU A 38 -31.13 16.53 -11.85
C LEU A 38 -32.19 17.63 -11.66
N PRO A 39 -32.90 17.73 -10.52
CA PRO A 39 -33.51 18.97 -10.10
C PRO A 39 -32.53 19.76 -9.23
N SER A 40 -32.20 20.96 -9.72
CA SER A 40 -31.99 22.22 -9.00
C SER A 40 -31.73 22.17 -7.48
N PHE A 41 -30.55 22.63 -7.06
CA PHE A 41 -30.39 23.34 -5.78
C PHE A 41 -29.60 24.63 -5.98
N GLN A 42 -30.22 25.71 -5.51
CA GLN A 42 -29.73 27.08 -5.53
C GLN A 42 -28.59 27.28 -4.53
N SER A 43 -27.74 28.26 -4.86
CA SER A 43 -26.67 28.82 -4.06
C SER A 43 -27.13 29.25 -2.66
N VAL A 44 -26.44 28.75 -1.63
CA VAL A 44 -26.41 29.39 -0.30
C VAL A 44 -24.95 29.61 0.06
N ASN A 45 -24.58 30.88 0.23
CA ASN A 45 -23.28 31.32 0.69
C ASN A 45 -22.98 30.76 2.09
N PHE A 46 -21.85 30.07 2.23
CA PHE A 46 -21.20 29.86 3.52
C PHE A 46 -19.73 30.30 3.44
N THR A 47 -19.38 31.13 4.40
CA THR A 47 -18.09 31.75 4.69
C THR A 47 -16.92 30.78 4.74
N GLN A 48 -15.84 31.15 4.04
CA GLN A 48 -14.54 30.49 4.07
C GLN A 48 -13.97 30.44 5.49
N ASN A 49 -13.53 29.26 5.91
CA ASN A 49 -12.42 29.14 6.86
C ASN A 49 -11.65 27.82 6.66
N THR A 50 -10.33 27.96 6.55
CA THR A 50 -9.23 26.98 6.71
C THR A 50 -8.91 25.96 5.61
N GLY A 51 -7.65 26.00 5.13
CA GLY A 51 -6.84 24.80 4.84
C GLY A 51 -6.87 24.20 3.43
N ASN A 52 -6.47 24.93 2.39
CA ASN A 52 -6.22 24.31 1.07
C ASN A 52 -4.88 23.56 1.03
N LEU A 53 -4.92 22.23 1.14
CA LEU A 53 -3.97 21.35 0.47
C LEU A 53 -4.52 21.03 -0.93
N PRO A 54 -3.72 21.09 -2.00
CA PRO A 54 -4.18 20.67 -3.33
C PRO A 54 -4.49 19.16 -3.34
N PRO A 55 -5.42 18.70 -4.21
CA PRO A 55 -5.83 17.30 -4.26
C PRO A 55 -4.65 16.38 -4.57
N ALA A 56 -4.58 15.28 -3.81
CA ALA A 56 -3.60 14.21 -3.99
C ALA A 56 -3.62 13.71 -5.43
N ASN A 57 -2.41 13.58 -6.00
CA ASN A 57 -2.20 12.97 -7.30
C ASN A 57 -2.49 11.46 -7.18
N PRO A 58 -3.53 10.92 -7.83
CA PRO A 58 -3.78 9.49 -7.80
C PRO A 58 -2.64 8.81 -8.57
N GLY A 59 -1.92 7.91 -7.89
CA GLY A 59 -1.02 6.97 -8.56
C GLY A 59 -1.75 6.28 -9.72
N PRO A 60 -1.04 5.84 -10.77
CA PRO A 60 -1.67 5.24 -11.94
C PRO A 60 -2.57 4.07 -11.53
N ASN A 61 -3.85 4.23 -11.84
CA ASN A 61 -4.97 3.28 -11.74
C ASN A 61 -4.61 1.81 -11.47
N ASN A 62 -5.01 1.33 -10.29
CA ASN A 62 -5.15 -0.10 -10.00
C ASN A 62 -6.58 -0.55 -10.43
N PRO A 63 -6.74 -1.50 -11.37
CA PRO A 63 -8.05 -2.02 -11.76
C PRO A 63 -8.53 -3.04 -10.73
N SER A 64 -9.10 -2.56 -9.63
CA SER A 64 -9.83 -3.40 -8.66
C SER A 64 -11.04 -2.65 -8.12
N ASN A 65 -11.98 -2.32 -8.99
CA ASN A 65 -13.29 -1.80 -8.60
C ASN A 65 -14.38 -2.44 -9.46
N VAL A 66 -14.87 -3.60 -9.03
CA VAL A 66 -16.17 -4.12 -9.44
C VAL A 66 -17.08 -4.13 -8.20
N PRO A 67 -18.17 -3.34 -8.16
CA PRO A 67 -19.09 -3.33 -7.03
C PRO A 67 -19.91 -4.62 -6.97
N ILE A 68 -19.92 -5.30 -5.82
CA ILE A 68 -20.87 -6.39 -5.52
C ILE A 68 -22.08 -5.79 -4.79
N ALA A 69 -23.26 -6.01 -5.35
CA ALA A 69 -24.54 -5.57 -4.80
C ALA A 69 -24.93 -6.37 -3.53
N PRO A 70 -25.61 -5.76 -2.54
CA PRO A 70 -25.99 -6.43 -1.29
C PRO A 70 -27.22 -7.34 -1.47
N SER A 71 -27.12 -8.59 -1.02
CA SER A 71 -28.26 -9.51 -0.91
C SER A 71 -28.93 -9.40 0.47
N ASN A 72 -30.23 -9.07 0.46
CA ASN A 72 -31.09 -8.99 1.63
C ASN A 72 -31.46 -10.37 2.20
N SER A 73 -31.47 -10.52 3.53
CA SER A 73 -32.29 -11.50 4.27
C SER A 73 -32.33 -11.19 5.79
N PRO A 74 -33.36 -11.65 6.53
CA PRO A 74 -34.11 -10.80 7.44
C PRO A 74 -33.75 -10.91 8.92
N SER A 75 -34.09 -9.84 9.65
CA SER A 75 -34.04 -9.68 11.09
C SER A 75 -34.89 -10.69 11.86
N ILE A 76 -34.36 -11.23 12.96
CA ILE A 76 -35.16 -11.75 14.08
C ILE A 76 -34.62 -11.17 15.39
N ASN A 77 -35.50 -10.45 16.08
CA ASN A 77 -35.35 -9.95 17.44
C ASN A 77 -36.13 -10.91 18.37
N PRO A 78 -35.67 -11.18 19.61
CA PRO A 78 -36.46 -10.67 20.73
C PRO A 78 -35.65 -10.25 21.97
N SER A 79 -35.80 -8.98 22.34
CA SER A 79 -36.20 -8.40 23.63
C SER A 79 -35.90 -9.13 24.98
N ASN A 80 -34.98 -8.51 25.75
CA ASN A 80 -35.03 -8.10 27.19
C ASN A 80 -35.11 -9.15 28.33
N PRO A 81 -34.69 -8.85 29.59
CA PRO A 81 -34.50 -7.52 30.21
C PRO A 81 -33.23 -7.27 31.06
N VAL A 82 -33.12 -5.98 31.41
CA VAL A 82 -32.17 -5.25 32.27
C VAL A 82 -32.13 -5.74 33.72
N VAL A 83 -30.93 -5.91 34.29
CA VAL A 83 -30.66 -5.84 35.74
C VAL A 83 -29.32 -5.13 35.98
N SER A 84 -29.32 -4.14 36.87
CA SER A 84 -28.15 -3.50 37.50
C SER A 84 -28.38 -3.44 39.02
N PRO A 85 -27.37 -3.11 39.85
CA PRO A 85 -26.10 -3.82 40.01
C PRO A 85 -25.85 -4.18 41.50
N THR A 86 -25.02 -5.18 41.78
CA THR A 86 -24.48 -5.42 43.14
C THR A 86 -22.97 -5.44 43.18
N SER A 87 -22.49 -4.88 44.28
CA SER A 87 -21.15 -4.51 44.69
C SER A 87 -20.05 -5.57 44.56
N GLY A 88 -18.86 -5.08 44.20
CA GLY A 88 -17.63 -5.38 44.94
C GLY A 88 -16.88 -6.64 44.53
N SER A 89 -15.94 -6.49 43.60
CA SER A 89 -14.74 -7.34 43.61
C SER A 89 -13.54 -6.55 43.10
N ALA A 90 -12.48 -6.61 43.89
CA ALA A 90 -11.26 -5.82 43.77
C ALA A 90 -10.64 -5.91 42.37
N THR A 91 -10.34 -4.75 41.82
CA THR A 91 -9.53 -4.53 40.62
C THR A 91 -8.19 -5.23 40.81
N ARG A 92 -8.01 -6.41 40.22
CA ARG A 92 -6.67 -6.95 39.99
C ARG A 92 -6.10 -6.21 38.79
N THR A 93 -5.12 -5.35 39.06
CA THR A 93 -4.20 -4.84 38.06
C THR A 93 -3.67 -6.01 37.22
N PRO A 94 -3.79 -6.01 35.89
CA PRO A 94 -3.17 -7.04 35.08
C PRO A 94 -1.66 -6.93 35.25
N THR A 95 -1.05 -7.96 35.83
CA THR A 95 0.40 -8.15 35.83
C THR A 95 0.87 -8.16 34.38
N PRO A 96 1.94 -7.44 34.02
CA PRO A 96 2.53 -7.54 32.69
C PRO A 96 2.91 -8.99 32.44
N THR A 97 2.22 -9.66 31.52
CA THR A 97 2.68 -10.94 30.99
C THR A 97 4.05 -10.68 30.39
N THR A 98 5.08 -11.36 30.90
CA THR A 98 6.42 -11.35 30.33
C THR A 98 6.31 -11.75 28.87
N GLY A 99 6.41 -10.78 27.97
CA GLY A 99 6.34 -10.99 26.53
C GLY A 99 7.40 -12.00 26.08
N SER A 100 7.12 -12.68 24.96
CA SER A 100 8.10 -13.55 24.29
C SER A 100 9.43 -12.79 24.10
N PRO A 101 10.58 -13.45 24.30
CA PRO A 101 11.87 -12.77 24.19
C PRO A 101 12.01 -12.11 22.81
N ILE A 102 12.32 -10.82 22.80
CA ILE A 102 12.55 -10.03 21.58
C ILE A 102 13.82 -10.54 20.90
N SER A 103 13.82 -10.58 19.56
CA SER A 103 15.01 -10.92 18.79
C SER A 103 16.18 -9.98 19.12
N THR A 104 17.32 -10.52 19.56
CA THR A 104 18.50 -9.74 19.95
C THR A 104 19.43 -9.39 18.79
N THR A 105 19.26 -10.04 17.63
CA THR A 105 20.02 -9.74 16.41
C THR A 105 19.28 -8.70 15.59
N SER A 106 19.94 -7.63 15.14
CA SER A 106 19.37 -6.65 14.21
C SER A 106 19.83 -6.90 12.77
N ILE A 107 18.99 -6.58 11.78
CA ILE A 107 19.33 -6.55 10.37
C ILE A 107 19.62 -5.10 9.96
N THR A 108 20.70 -4.90 9.21
CA THR A 108 20.99 -3.65 8.52
C THR A 108 20.82 -3.84 7.02
N ARG A 109 19.96 -3.04 6.41
CA ARG A 109 19.70 -2.99 4.97
C ARG A 109 20.55 -1.88 4.35
N LYS A 110 21.48 -2.24 3.47
CA LYS A 110 22.34 -1.29 2.75
C LYS A 110 21.61 -0.72 1.55
N VAL A 111 21.48 0.59 1.51
CA VAL A 111 20.68 1.30 0.50
C VAL A 111 21.59 2.09 -0.44
N MET A 112 21.29 2.00 -1.73
CA MET A 112 21.71 3.00 -2.70
C MET A 112 20.57 3.94 -3.01
N VAL A 113 20.85 5.23 -3.02
CA VAL A 113 19.90 6.28 -3.42
C VAL A 113 20.30 6.84 -4.78
N ILE A 114 19.33 6.99 -5.69
CA ILE A 114 19.46 7.80 -6.90
C ILE A 114 18.43 8.93 -6.84
N ASP A 115 18.92 10.16 -6.72
CA ASP A 115 18.13 11.39 -6.68
C ASP A 115 18.12 12.01 -8.08
N PHE A 116 17.03 11.77 -8.83
CA PHE A 116 16.84 12.44 -10.12
C PHE A 116 16.25 13.83 -9.87
N ASN A 117 17.03 14.85 -10.21
CA ASN A 117 16.66 16.26 -10.02
C ASN A 117 17.17 17.09 -11.22
N PRO A 118 16.51 17.01 -12.38
CA PRO A 118 16.88 17.73 -13.59
C PRO A 118 17.09 19.23 -13.38
N ILE A 119 18.07 19.80 -14.07
CA ILE A 119 18.24 21.22 -14.30
C ILE A 119 17.19 21.65 -15.33
N ILE A 120 16.56 22.79 -15.09
CA ILE A 120 15.62 23.38 -16.03
C ILE A 120 16.26 24.62 -16.65
N GLU A 121 16.75 24.54 -17.89
CA GLU A 121 17.50 25.64 -18.51
C GLU A 121 16.64 26.90 -18.64
N SER A 122 15.39 26.72 -19.06
CA SER A 122 14.42 27.81 -19.25
C SER A 122 14.05 28.55 -17.96
N GLN A 123 14.36 27.98 -16.79
CA GLN A 123 14.10 28.56 -15.46
C GLN A 123 15.41 29.00 -14.78
N GLY A 124 16.36 29.46 -15.59
CA GLY A 124 17.64 30.00 -15.13
C GLY A 124 18.64 28.92 -14.69
N GLY A 125 18.55 27.71 -15.27
CA GLY A 125 19.43 26.59 -14.93
C GLY A 125 19.25 26.10 -13.49
N ARG A 126 18.05 26.29 -12.92
CA ARG A 126 17.73 25.83 -11.56
C ARG A 126 17.22 24.40 -11.59
N ARG A 127 17.50 23.66 -10.51
CA ARG A 127 17.00 22.30 -10.31
C ARG A 127 15.49 22.27 -10.10
N ILE A 128 14.80 21.28 -10.67
CA ILE A 128 13.33 21.19 -10.64
C ILE A 128 12.76 21.18 -9.22
N ARG A 129 13.40 20.47 -8.27
CA ARG A 129 12.99 20.45 -6.85
C ARG A 129 12.97 21.85 -6.26
N ALA A 130 14.00 22.66 -6.55
CA ALA A 130 14.11 24.04 -6.07
C ALA A 130 13.13 24.99 -6.77
N ILE A 131 12.82 24.78 -8.05
CA ILE A 131 11.82 25.56 -8.78
C ILE A 131 10.43 25.34 -8.18
N LYS A 132 10.10 24.09 -7.87
CA LYS A 132 8.78 23.68 -7.37
C LYS A 132 8.65 23.79 -5.85
N SER A 133 9.73 24.13 -5.14
CA SER A 133 9.78 24.20 -3.68
C SER A 133 9.31 22.89 -3.01
N TRP A 134 9.71 21.77 -3.60
CA TRP A 134 9.38 20.45 -3.08
C TRP A 134 10.30 20.03 -1.92
N GLN A 135 9.91 18.97 -1.22
CA GLN A 135 10.56 18.49 0.00
C GLN A 135 12.03 18.09 -0.23
N ASP A 136 12.86 18.24 0.81
CA ASP A 136 14.24 17.76 0.80
C ASP A 136 14.29 16.24 1.07
N PRO A 137 14.75 15.42 0.10
CA PRO A 137 14.79 13.97 0.28
C PRO A 137 15.71 13.54 1.43
N VAL A 138 16.80 14.28 1.73
CA VAL A 138 17.72 13.88 2.82
C VAL A 138 17.02 13.96 4.17
N ALA A 139 16.22 15.01 4.38
CA ALA A 139 15.43 15.18 5.60
C ALA A 139 14.35 14.07 5.71
N LEU A 140 13.64 13.79 4.62
CA LEU A 140 12.61 12.74 4.58
C LEU A 140 13.19 11.35 4.83
N GLU A 141 14.31 11.01 4.20
CA GLU A 141 15.04 9.76 4.44
C GLU A 141 15.47 9.63 5.89
N THR A 142 16.02 10.69 6.48
CA THR A 142 16.45 10.67 7.87
C THR A 142 15.28 10.37 8.79
N GLN A 143 14.13 10.99 8.55
CA GLN A 143 12.92 10.73 9.31
C GLN A 143 12.42 9.29 9.10
N TYR A 144 12.31 8.84 7.86
CA TYR A 144 11.90 7.50 7.48
C TYR A 144 12.77 6.41 8.14
N ILE A 145 14.10 6.54 8.06
CA ILE A 145 15.05 5.60 8.67
C ILE A 145 14.83 5.50 10.18
N ASN A 146 14.59 6.63 10.86
CA ASN A 146 14.32 6.65 12.29
C ASN A 146 12.97 6.01 12.62
N ASP A 147 11.92 6.34 11.88
CA ASP A 147 10.58 5.78 12.08
C ASP A 147 10.58 4.25 11.93
N VAL A 148 11.27 3.73 10.91
CA VAL A 148 11.38 2.28 10.67
C VAL A 148 12.19 1.59 11.77
N ARG A 149 13.31 2.20 12.20
CA ARG A 149 14.11 1.69 13.32
C ARG A 149 13.25 1.62 14.59
N ASP A 150 12.50 2.67 14.88
CA ASP A 150 11.73 2.76 16.11
C ASP A 150 10.53 1.80 16.08
N ALA A 151 9.78 1.74 14.97
CA ALA A 151 8.66 0.82 14.79
C ALA A 151 9.06 -0.65 14.80
N SER A 152 10.30 -0.97 14.40
CA SER A 152 10.85 -2.33 14.46
C SER A 152 11.47 -2.69 15.81
N GLY A 153 11.45 -1.78 16.80
CA GLY A 153 12.12 -1.98 18.09
C GLY A 153 13.65 -2.08 17.97
N GLY A 154 14.22 -1.45 16.94
CA GLY A 154 15.65 -1.51 16.61
C GLY A 154 16.09 -2.77 15.88
N TYR A 155 15.16 -3.67 15.52
CA TYR A 155 15.47 -4.87 14.75
C TYR A 155 15.89 -4.55 13.32
N PHE A 156 15.14 -3.69 12.63
CA PHE A 156 15.34 -3.35 11.23
C PHE A 156 15.96 -1.96 11.10
N LYS A 157 17.12 -1.87 10.45
CA LYS A 157 17.87 -0.63 10.29
C LYS A 157 18.20 -0.42 8.82
N TYR A 158 18.06 0.81 8.36
CA TYR A 158 18.57 1.22 7.07
C TYR A 158 19.95 1.88 7.21
N GLN A 159 20.81 1.66 6.23
CA GLN A 159 22.09 2.35 6.08
C GLN A 159 22.25 2.76 4.62
N ILE A 160 22.21 4.07 4.34
CA ILE A 160 22.56 4.57 3.01
C ILE A 160 24.08 4.43 2.84
N VAL A 161 24.50 3.55 1.95
CA VAL A 161 25.92 3.26 1.67
C VAL A 161 26.40 3.91 0.38
N ASN A 162 25.48 4.30 -0.50
CA ASN A 162 25.77 4.98 -1.74
C ASN A 162 24.65 5.98 -2.07
N ARG A 163 25.03 7.12 -2.64
CA ARG A 163 24.11 8.16 -3.08
C ARG A 163 24.63 8.81 -4.36
N LEU A 164 23.82 8.77 -5.40
CA LEU A 164 23.95 9.64 -6.57
C LEU A 164 23.00 10.82 -6.39
N ALA A 165 23.54 11.95 -5.94
CA ALA A 165 22.76 13.16 -5.67
C ALA A 165 22.58 14.00 -6.94
N ASP A 166 21.40 14.61 -7.06
CA ASP A 166 21.06 15.61 -8.08
C ASP A 166 21.42 15.20 -9.52
N VAL A 167 21.06 13.96 -9.89
CA VAL A 167 21.22 13.44 -11.25
C VAL A 167 20.41 14.29 -12.21
N ASP A 168 21.09 14.91 -13.16
CA ASP A 168 20.51 15.81 -14.16
C ASP A 168 19.88 15.03 -15.33
N LYS A 169 18.87 14.21 -15.03
CA LYS A 169 18.20 13.35 -16.03
C LYS A 169 16.76 13.06 -15.63
N TYR A 170 15.93 12.87 -16.65
CA TYR A 170 14.67 12.16 -16.50
C TYR A 170 14.89 10.67 -16.79
N PRO A 171 14.48 9.75 -15.91
CA PRO A 171 14.55 8.33 -16.21
C PRO A 171 13.63 7.99 -17.39
N MET A 172 14.13 7.12 -18.29
CA MET A 172 13.38 6.68 -19.46
C MET A 172 12.14 5.88 -19.06
N LYS A 173 11.03 6.09 -19.76
CA LYS A 173 9.78 5.34 -19.64
C LYS A 173 9.82 4.02 -20.40
N LYS A 174 8.95 3.08 -20.03
CA LYS A 174 8.81 1.78 -20.72
C LYS A 174 8.51 1.91 -22.23
N ASN A 175 7.87 2.99 -22.65
CA ASN A 175 7.57 3.27 -24.05
C ASN A 175 8.70 4.06 -24.76
N ASN A 176 9.92 4.07 -24.21
CA ASN A 176 11.09 4.83 -24.67
C ASN A 176 10.93 6.36 -24.57
N TYR A 177 9.90 6.86 -23.92
CA TYR A 177 9.71 8.28 -23.72
C TYR A 177 10.71 8.82 -22.68
N VAL A 178 11.32 9.97 -22.96
CA VAL A 178 12.14 10.72 -22.02
C VAL A 178 11.64 12.16 -22.10
N PHE A 179 11.35 12.77 -20.95
CA PHE A 179 10.93 14.17 -20.93
C PHE A 179 12.05 15.09 -21.42
N THR A 180 11.68 16.10 -22.18
CA THR A 180 12.37 17.39 -22.16
C THR A 180 11.86 18.24 -20.99
N ASP A 181 12.62 19.26 -20.59
CA ASP A 181 12.22 20.22 -19.54
C ASP A 181 10.82 20.79 -19.74
N ALA A 182 10.55 21.27 -20.95
CA ALA A 182 9.29 21.93 -21.29
C ALA A 182 8.11 20.96 -21.18
N GLU A 183 8.30 19.73 -21.65
CA GLU A 183 7.28 18.67 -21.51
C GLU A 183 7.05 18.30 -20.05
N TYR A 184 8.13 18.18 -19.26
CA TYR A 184 7.98 17.86 -17.84
C TYR A 184 7.23 18.94 -17.08
N LEU A 185 7.61 20.22 -17.26
CA LEU A 185 6.93 21.35 -16.63
C LEU A 185 5.43 21.39 -16.97
N SER A 186 5.08 21.04 -18.21
CA SER A 186 3.68 20.92 -18.64
C SER A 186 2.97 19.72 -17.99
N ALA A 187 3.63 18.55 -17.98
CA ALA A 187 3.07 17.31 -17.46
C ALA A 187 2.77 17.36 -15.95
N VAL A 188 3.56 18.12 -15.18
CA VAL A 188 3.30 18.36 -13.74
C VAL A 188 1.90 18.94 -13.51
N ILE A 189 1.39 19.77 -14.43
CA ILE A 189 0.07 20.40 -14.34
C ILE A 189 -1.00 19.52 -15.00
N SER A 190 -0.71 19.03 -16.20
CA SER A 190 -1.64 18.24 -17.00
C SER A 190 -0.89 17.11 -17.71
N PRO A 191 -0.83 15.92 -17.11
CA PRO A 191 -0.02 14.82 -17.62
C PRO A 191 -0.63 14.19 -18.87
N THR A 192 0.20 13.97 -19.88
CA THR A 192 -0.14 13.18 -21.07
C THR A 192 -0.15 11.68 -20.76
N SER A 193 -0.60 10.86 -21.71
CA SER A 193 -0.47 9.39 -21.59
C SER A 193 0.99 8.95 -21.41
N ASN A 194 1.92 9.54 -22.16
CA ASN A 194 3.34 9.23 -22.05
C ASN A 194 3.91 9.60 -20.68
N ALA A 195 3.49 10.73 -20.10
CA ALA A 195 3.93 11.14 -18.77
C ALA A 195 3.49 10.15 -17.67
N ARG A 196 2.32 9.53 -17.84
CA ARG A 196 1.74 8.55 -16.90
C ARG A 196 2.38 7.16 -16.99
N GLU A 197 3.20 6.91 -18.01
CA GLU A 197 3.92 5.65 -18.14
C GLU A 197 4.93 5.47 -17.01
N ILE A 198 5.18 4.22 -16.61
CA ILE A 198 6.22 3.92 -15.64
C ILE A 198 7.62 3.91 -16.29
N ILE A 199 8.66 4.00 -15.47
CA ILE A 199 10.04 3.91 -15.95
C ILE A 199 10.36 2.53 -16.52
N ASP A 200 11.32 2.50 -17.44
CA ASP A 200 12.04 1.28 -17.76
C ASP A 200 13.02 0.96 -16.63
N TYR A 201 12.55 0.15 -15.68
CA TYR A 201 13.38 -0.32 -14.56
C TYR A 201 14.61 -1.09 -15.04
N LEU A 202 14.53 -1.89 -16.12
CA LEU A 202 15.71 -2.62 -16.61
C LEU A 202 16.77 -1.65 -17.11
N LYS A 203 16.36 -0.55 -17.75
CA LYS A 203 17.29 0.49 -18.17
C LYS A 203 17.98 1.18 -17.01
N VAL A 204 17.25 1.48 -15.93
CA VAL A 204 17.84 2.04 -14.70
C VAL A 204 18.78 1.03 -14.03
N LEU A 205 18.40 -0.25 -13.95
CA LEU A 205 19.25 -1.27 -13.34
C LEU A 205 20.57 -1.47 -14.10
N ASP A 206 20.52 -1.39 -15.44
CA ASP A 206 21.68 -1.45 -16.34
C ASP A 206 22.55 -0.19 -16.24
N GLU A 207 21.97 1.00 -16.40
CA GLU A 207 22.71 2.27 -16.45
C GLU A 207 23.52 2.58 -15.17
N TYR A 208 23.06 2.08 -14.01
CA TYR A 208 23.68 2.36 -12.71
C TYR A 208 24.32 1.11 -12.06
N ASP A 209 24.52 0.03 -12.83
CA ASP A 209 25.12 -1.24 -12.40
C ASP A 209 24.45 -1.84 -11.15
N ILE A 210 23.13 -1.64 -10.98
CA ILE A 210 22.43 -1.93 -9.72
C ILE A 210 22.49 -3.42 -9.42
N CYS A 211 22.20 -4.26 -10.41
CA CYS A 211 22.25 -5.71 -10.24
C CYS A 211 23.67 -6.18 -9.90
N GLU A 212 24.71 -5.57 -10.45
CA GLU A 212 26.07 -5.95 -10.08
C GLU A 212 26.37 -5.65 -8.61
N LYS A 213 25.97 -4.47 -8.12
CA LYS A 213 26.14 -4.06 -6.72
C LYS A 213 25.35 -4.97 -5.78
N ILE A 214 24.13 -5.32 -6.14
CA ILE A 214 23.29 -6.29 -5.41
C ILE A 214 23.99 -7.67 -5.37
N ASN A 215 24.46 -8.16 -6.52
CA ASN A 215 25.09 -9.47 -6.64
C ASN A 215 26.34 -9.57 -5.75
N ARG A 216 27.18 -8.52 -5.75
CA ARG A 216 28.37 -8.39 -4.87
C ARG A 216 28.03 -8.11 -3.41
N GLY A 217 26.76 -7.87 -3.07
CA GLY A 217 26.31 -7.56 -1.71
C GLY A 217 26.78 -6.19 -1.23
N GLU A 218 27.06 -5.26 -2.14
CA GLU A 218 27.40 -3.87 -1.81
C GLU A 218 26.17 -3.10 -1.36
N ILE A 219 25.02 -3.41 -1.97
CA ILE A 219 23.70 -2.84 -1.66
C ILE A 219 22.67 -3.97 -1.58
N ASP A 220 21.60 -3.74 -0.84
CA ASP A 220 20.51 -4.68 -0.63
C ASP A 220 19.16 -4.12 -1.11
N GLU A 221 19.06 -2.79 -1.28
CA GLU A 221 17.85 -2.07 -1.67
C GLU A 221 18.20 -0.80 -2.46
N LEU A 222 17.34 -0.41 -3.39
CA LEU A 222 17.47 0.81 -4.21
C LEU A 222 16.34 1.78 -3.87
N TRP A 223 16.66 3.02 -3.57
CA TRP A 223 15.70 4.12 -3.47
C TRP A 223 15.85 5.06 -4.66
N LEU A 224 14.74 5.31 -5.35
CA LEU A 224 14.65 6.26 -6.44
C LEU A 224 13.88 7.48 -5.95
N TRP A 225 14.46 8.66 -6.12
CA TRP A 225 13.78 9.93 -5.87
C TRP A 225 13.53 10.67 -7.17
N GLY A 226 12.35 11.29 -7.25
CA GLY A 226 11.93 12.04 -8.43
C GLY A 226 10.71 12.91 -8.15
N GLY A 227 10.31 13.69 -9.15
CA GLY A 227 9.06 14.43 -9.08
C GLY A 227 7.85 13.59 -9.51
N PRO A 228 6.62 14.14 -9.42
CA PRO A 228 5.44 13.55 -10.04
C PRO A 228 5.71 13.19 -11.48
N TRP A 229 5.07 12.11 -11.93
CA TRP A 229 5.21 11.62 -13.29
C TRP A 229 6.62 11.14 -13.66
N PHE A 230 7.57 11.00 -12.73
CA PHE A 230 8.82 10.29 -13.03
C PHE A 230 8.55 8.81 -13.28
N GLY A 231 7.45 8.25 -12.75
CA GLY A 231 6.89 6.97 -13.17
C GLY A 231 7.39 5.79 -12.34
N TYR A 232 7.48 5.95 -11.03
CA TYR A 232 7.86 4.87 -10.13
C TYR A 232 6.65 4.12 -9.62
N TYR A 233 6.81 2.81 -9.41
CA TYR A 233 6.03 2.09 -8.43
C TYR A 233 6.45 2.55 -7.02
N GLU A 234 5.47 2.60 -6.11
CA GLU A 234 5.69 2.79 -4.66
C GLU A 234 6.73 1.81 -4.15
N THR A 235 6.56 0.54 -4.52
CA THR A 235 7.54 -0.51 -4.29
C THR A 235 7.52 -1.55 -5.41
N ALA A 236 8.68 -2.08 -5.72
CA ALA A 236 8.88 -3.17 -6.66
C ALA A 236 9.97 -4.11 -6.17
N MET A 237 9.98 -5.32 -6.69
CA MET A 237 10.99 -6.32 -6.36
C MET A 237 11.65 -6.83 -7.64
N VAL A 238 12.96 -7.05 -7.55
CA VAL A 238 13.79 -7.61 -8.62
C VAL A 238 14.59 -8.79 -8.08
N GLY A 239 14.91 -9.76 -8.93
CA GLY A 239 15.73 -10.92 -8.58
C GLY A 239 15.10 -12.26 -8.96
N PRO A 240 15.79 -13.38 -8.67
CA PRO A 240 15.41 -14.71 -9.17
C PRO A 240 14.10 -15.24 -8.59
N THR A 241 13.71 -14.81 -7.39
CA THR A 241 12.46 -15.24 -6.72
C THR A 241 11.62 -14.04 -6.28
N ALA A 242 11.70 -12.95 -7.03
CA ALA A 242 10.92 -11.75 -6.80
C ALA A 242 9.41 -12.03 -6.87
N PHE A 243 8.66 -11.40 -5.97
CA PHE A 243 7.21 -11.55 -5.84
C PHE A 243 6.52 -10.19 -5.82
N HIS A 244 5.20 -10.19 -5.85
CA HIS A 244 4.40 -8.96 -5.89
C HIS A 244 4.51 -8.17 -4.58
N THR A 245 5.06 -6.97 -4.65
CA THR A 245 5.14 -5.98 -3.55
C THR A 245 4.45 -4.70 -4.01
N ASN A 246 3.14 -4.75 -4.29
CA ASN A 246 2.38 -3.63 -4.89
C ASN A 246 2.79 -3.23 -6.33
N SER A 247 3.58 -4.09 -6.97
CA SER A 247 3.77 -4.11 -8.40
C SER A 247 4.12 -5.53 -8.86
N ALA A 248 4.00 -5.78 -10.15
CA ALA A 248 4.52 -7.02 -10.73
C ALA A 248 6.06 -7.06 -10.56
N PRO A 249 6.65 -8.24 -10.29
CA PRO A 249 8.10 -8.39 -10.24
C PRO A 249 8.79 -7.83 -11.49
N ILE A 250 9.91 -7.15 -11.31
CA ILE A 250 10.77 -6.71 -12.40
C ILE A 250 11.50 -7.94 -12.95
N SER A 251 11.07 -8.41 -14.12
CA SER A 251 11.64 -9.57 -14.81
C SER A 251 12.64 -9.15 -15.88
N GLY A 252 13.58 -10.04 -16.22
CA GLY A 252 14.61 -9.80 -17.24
C GLY A 252 15.89 -9.12 -16.74
N SER A 253 16.02 -8.90 -15.43
CA SER A 253 17.23 -8.33 -14.82
C SER A 253 18.39 -9.34 -14.75
N THR A 254 19.62 -8.84 -14.58
CA THR A 254 20.83 -9.64 -14.30
C THR A 254 21.08 -9.89 -12.81
N CYS A 255 20.13 -9.51 -11.95
CA CYS A 255 20.23 -9.68 -10.50
C CYS A 255 20.15 -11.17 -10.14
N THR A 256 21.19 -11.70 -9.51
CA THR A 256 21.26 -13.07 -8.96
C THR A 256 20.79 -13.13 -7.50
N LYS A 257 20.49 -11.98 -6.91
CA LYS A 257 19.89 -11.82 -5.58
C LYS A 257 18.66 -10.94 -5.67
N ASN A 258 17.71 -11.19 -4.79
CA ASN A 258 16.52 -10.39 -4.60
C ASN A 258 16.84 -9.06 -3.93
N ALA A 259 16.19 -8.00 -4.41
CA ALA A 259 16.21 -6.67 -3.81
C ALA A 259 14.86 -5.97 -3.98
N ILE A 260 14.56 -5.08 -3.04
CA ILE A 260 13.43 -4.16 -3.15
C ILE A 260 13.90 -2.86 -3.81
N ILE A 261 13.01 -2.23 -4.56
CA ILE A 261 13.17 -0.91 -5.14
C ILE A 261 12.02 -0.05 -4.64
N MET A 262 12.33 1.07 -3.99
CA MET A 262 11.34 2.05 -3.52
C MET A 262 11.34 3.28 -4.42
N GLY A 263 10.15 3.81 -4.71
CA GLY A 263 9.96 4.96 -5.59
C GLY A 263 9.36 6.16 -4.86
N PHE A 264 10.20 7.09 -4.43
CA PHE A 264 9.79 8.25 -3.64
C PHE A 264 9.57 9.51 -4.50
N ASN A 265 8.65 10.35 -4.04
CA ASN A 265 8.23 11.58 -4.73
C ASN A 265 8.42 12.81 -3.84
N TYR A 266 9.09 13.85 -4.35
CA TYR A 266 9.33 15.10 -3.60
C TYR A 266 8.06 15.88 -3.21
N GLU A 267 6.90 15.61 -3.83
CA GLU A 267 5.61 16.19 -3.46
C GLU A 267 4.99 15.58 -2.21
N ARG A 268 5.52 14.44 -1.77
CA ARG A 268 4.98 13.67 -0.65
C ARG A 268 5.95 13.74 0.54
N ASP A 269 5.42 13.40 1.70
CA ASP A 269 6.17 13.35 2.95
C ASP A 269 6.47 11.89 3.36
N VAL A 270 7.08 11.73 4.52
CA VAL A 270 7.46 10.43 5.09
C VAL A 270 6.27 9.47 5.28
N SER A 271 5.03 9.98 5.39
CA SER A 271 3.84 9.14 5.50
C SER A 271 3.75 8.20 4.31
N LEU A 272 4.03 8.69 3.10
CA LEU A 272 3.98 7.87 1.90
C LEU A 272 5.19 6.96 1.75
N MET A 273 6.37 7.36 2.23
CA MET A 273 7.50 6.43 2.30
C MET A 273 7.20 5.22 3.20
N LEU A 274 6.49 5.44 4.31
CA LEU A 274 6.02 4.35 5.19
C LEU A 274 4.91 3.52 4.53
N GLU A 275 4.09 4.11 3.66
CA GLU A 275 3.11 3.39 2.82
C GLU A 275 3.81 2.41 1.89
N ASP A 276 4.83 2.86 1.17
CA ASP A 276 5.63 2.04 0.26
C ASP A 276 6.26 0.84 0.99
N LEU A 277 6.83 1.06 2.18
CA LEU A 277 7.33 -0.02 3.03
C LEU A 277 6.23 -0.98 3.46
N GLY A 278 5.08 -0.42 3.85
CA GLY A 278 3.89 -1.15 4.21
C GLY A 278 3.48 -2.15 3.13
N HIS A 279 3.42 -1.68 1.89
CA HIS A 279 3.14 -2.49 0.72
C HIS A 279 4.18 -3.60 0.46
N ALA A 280 5.46 -3.31 0.69
CA ALA A 280 6.50 -4.34 0.61
C ALA A 280 6.31 -5.43 1.67
N ILE A 281 5.93 -5.05 2.89
CA ILE A 281 5.64 -5.98 4.00
C ILE A 281 4.39 -6.80 3.71
N GLU A 282 3.32 -6.17 3.24
CA GLU A 282 2.08 -6.84 2.81
C GLU A 282 2.36 -7.88 1.72
N GLY A 283 3.16 -7.53 0.71
CA GLY A 283 3.58 -8.44 -0.34
C GLY A 283 4.37 -9.63 0.21
N ALA A 284 5.34 -9.37 1.09
CA ALA A 284 6.18 -10.42 1.68
C ALA A 284 5.36 -11.37 2.57
N LEU A 285 4.46 -10.84 3.40
CA LEU A 285 3.57 -11.64 4.22
C LEU A 285 2.58 -12.43 3.36
N SER A 286 2.01 -11.82 2.33
CA SER A 286 1.08 -12.51 1.43
C SER A 286 1.76 -13.64 0.66
N GLN A 287 3.00 -13.43 0.21
CA GLN A 287 3.81 -14.46 -0.44
C GLN A 287 4.15 -15.62 0.51
N LYS A 288 4.47 -15.31 1.78
CA LYS A 288 4.91 -16.33 2.75
C LYS A 288 3.75 -17.13 3.31
N PHE A 289 2.65 -16.49 3.66
CA PHE A 289 1.45 -17.16 4.13
C PHE A 289 0.56 -17.68 3.01
N SER A 290 0.89 -17.39 1.74
CA SER A 290 0.10 -17.77 0.56
C SER A 290 -1.36 -17.31 0.66
N GLU A 291 -1.57 -16.11 1.19
CA GLU A 291 -2.89 -15.53 1.43
C GLU A 291 -2.83 -14.02 1.17
N ASP A 292 -3.78 -13.50 0.39
CA ASP A 292 -3.99 -12.05 0.28
C ASP A 292 -5.28 -11.67 1.03
N PRO A 293 -5.20 -10.93 2.14
CA PRO A 293 -6.35 -10.60 2.97
C PRO A 293 -7.38 -9.75 2.22
N ARG A 294 -6.98 -9.03 1.16
CA ARG A 294 -7.86 -8.17 0.36
C ARG A 294 -8.98 -8.92 -0.35
N PHE A 295 -8.79 -10.23 -0.57
CA PHE A 295 -9.73 -11.04 -1.32
C PHE A 295 -10.41 -12.14 -0.50
N ASN A 296 -10.17 -12.19 0.82
CA ASN A 296 -10.60 -13.31 1.68
C ASN A 296 -11.55 -12.88 2.81
N ALA A 297 -12.70 -12.29 2.45
CA ALA A 297 -13.67 -11.78 3.43
C ALA A 297 -14.18 -12.87 4.41
N GLY A 298 -13.66 -12.85 5.64
CA GLY A 298 -14.12 -13.71 6.75
C GLY A 298 -13.54 -15.13 6.80
N ASN A 299 -12.71 -15.52 5.83
CA ASN A 299 -12.13 -16.86 5.71
C ASN A 299 -10.61 -16.86 5.92
N TYR A 300 -10.13 -16.14 6.94
CA TYR A 300 -8.69 -16.06 7.22
C TYR A 300 -8.22 -17.28 8.01
N TYR A 301 -7.44 -18.12 7.34
CA TYR A 301 -6.86 -19.32 7.96
C TYR A 301 -5.45 -19.05 8.48
N THR A 302 -4.73 -18.09 7.89
CA THR A 302 -3.36 -17.81 8.28
C THR A 302 -3.26 -16.72 9.34
N PRO A 303 -2.13 -16.65 10.06
CA PRO A 303 -1.81 -15.50 10.89
C PRO A 303 -1.89 -14.17 10.14
N TRP A 304 -1.38 -14.10 8.90
CA TRP A 304 -1.41 -12.85 8.13
C TRP A 304 -2.82 -12.33 7.87
N GLY A 305 -3.73 -13.21 7.42
CA GLY A 305 -5.13 -12.81 7.18
C GLY A 305 -5.82 -12.26 8.43
N LYS A 306 -5.59 -12.90 9.59
CA LYS A 306 -6.14 -12.45 10.88
C LYS A 306 -5.53 -11.14 11.37
N PHE A 307 -4.25 -10.89 11.08
CA PHE A 307 -3.60 -9.61 11.40
C PHE A 307 -4.17 -8.49 10.53
N ALA A 308 -4.32 -8.71 9.22
CA ALA A 308 -4.60 -7.66 8.26
C ALA A 308 -6.08 -7.30 8.11
N THR A 309 -7.00 -8.12 8.61
CA THR A 309 -8.44 -7.86 8.42
C THR A 309 -8.90 -6.59 9.12
N SER A 310 -9.83 -5.87 8.49
CA SER A 310 -10.56 -4.74 9.07
C SER A 310 -12.02 -5.10 9.34
N ASP A 311 -12.73 -4.23 10.05
CA ASP A 311 -14.14 -4.42 10.38
C ASP A 311 -15.04 -4.36 9.14
N LYS A 312 -14.63 -3.61 8.12
CA LYS A 312 -15.31 -3.56 6.82
C LYS A 312 -15.37 -4.92 6.15
N ILE A 313 -14.28 -5.70 6.28
CA ILE A 313 -14.14 -7.00 5.63
C ILE A 313 -14.67 -8.11 6.53
N SER A 314 -14.50 -7.99 7.83
CA SER A 314 -14.96 -8.99 8.81
C SER A 314 -15.50 -8.30 10.06
N PRO A 315 -16.79 -7.89 10.03
CA PRO A 315 -17.43 -7.18 11.13
C PRO A 315 -17.27 -7.90 12.46
N GLY A 316 -16.79 -7.17 13.48
CA GLY A 316 -16.58 -7.68 14.84
C GLY A 316 -15.33 -8.54 15.03
N LYS A 317 -14.52 -8.75 13.98
CA LYS A 317 -13.32 -9.61 14.01
C LYS A 317 -12.07 -8.89 13.49
N SER A 318 -11.96 -7.58 13.72
CA SER A 318 -10.86 -6.78 13.19
C SER A 318 -9.50 -7.22 13.75
N GLY A 319 -8.48 -7.21 12.90
CA GLY A 319 -7.08 -7.20 13.27
C GLY A 319 -6.56 -5.76 13.34
N CYS A 320 -5.35 -5.55 12.86
CA CYS A 320 -4.69 -4.25 12.71
C CYS A 320 -5.06 -3.51 11.41
N GLY A 321 -5.80 -4.13 10.50
CA GLY A 321 -6.05 -3.57 9.18
C GLY A 321 -4.82 -3.69 8.27
N TRP A 322 -4.78 -2.90 7.20
CA TRP A 322 -3.71 -2.90 6.21
C TRP A 322 -3.36 -1.47 5.81
N MET A 323 -2.38 -1.29 4.91
CA MET A 323 -1.74 0.01 4.67
C MET A 323 -2.70 1.14 4.24
N HIS A 324 -3.81 0.79 3.58
CA HIS A 324 -4.88 1.67 3.11
C HIS A 324 -6.14 1.72 4.01
N PHE A 325 -6.30 0.78 4.95
CA PHE A 325 -7.50 0.66 5.78
C PHE A 325 -7.13 0.32 7.23
N ALA A 326 -7.39 1.26 8.12
CA ALA A 326 -7.34 1.03 9.56
C ALA A 326 -8.44 0.04 9.99
N PRO A 327 -8.37 -0.51 11.22
CA PRO A 327 -9.34 -1.49 11.71
C PRO A 327 -10.80 -1.06 11.57
N ASN A 328 -11.08 0.25 11.71
CA ASN A 328 -12.43 0.82 11.65
C ASN A 328 -12.75 1.55 10.33
N SER A 329 -11.83 1.58 9.36
CA SER A 329 -12.02 2.30 8.11
C SER A 329 -13.20 1.74 7.30
N SER A 330 -14.01 2.65 6.75
CA SER A 330 -15.16 2.33 5.88
C SER A 330 -14.81 2.52 4.41
N VAL A 331 -13.91 3.46 4.13
CA VAL A 331 -13.39 3.79 2.81
C VAL A 331 -11.86 3.85 2.84
N ASP A 332 -11.28 4.00 1.66
CA ASP A 332 -9.84 4.11 1.48
C ASP A 332 -9.30 5.36 2.18
N TYR A 333 -8.15 5.26 2.86
CA TYR A 333 -7.51 6.35 3.62
C TYR A 333 -8.34 6.98 4.75
N ASP A 334 -9.30 6.24 5.32
CA ASP A 334 -10.21 6.70 6.37
C ASP A 334 -9.53 6.67 7.76
N TRP A 335 -8.57 7.59 7.96
CA TRP A 335 -7.66 7.63 9.13
C TRP A 335 -8.23 8.28 10.38
N ASP A 336 -9.16 9.20 10.24
CA ASP A 336 -9.75 9.98 11.34
C ASP A 336 -11.13 9.43 11.77
N ASN A 337 -11.50 8.24 11.29
CA ASN A 337 -12.76 7.61 11.64
C ASN A 337 -12.88 7.37 13.15
N THR A 338 -13.88 7.98 13.78
CA THR A 338 -14.11 7.86 15.22
C THR A 338 -14.93 6.63 15.61
N ARG A 339 -15.47 5.89 14.64
CA ARG A 339 -16.23 4.65 14.85
C ARG A 339 -15.42 3.64 15.62
N THR A 340 -15.98 3.13 16.71
CA THR A 340 -15.31 2.13 17.54
C THR A 340 -15.58 0.73 17.03
N VAL A 341 -14.54 -0.10 16.98
CA VAL A 341 -14.61 -1.51 16.59
C VAL A 341 -13.86 -2.38 17.60
N THR A 342 -14.29 -3.64 17.73
CA THR A 342 -13.54 -4.66 18.47
C THR A 342 -12.38 -5.15 17.60
N SER A 343 -11.17 -5.09 18.14
CA SER A 343 -9.95 -5.51 17.41
C SER A 343 -9.04 -6.39 18.25
N THR A 344 -8.39 -7.35 17.60
CA THR A 344 -7.30 -8.18 18.14
C THR A 344 -5.92 -7.54 18.01
N CYS A 345 -5.80 -6.32 17.46
CA CYS A 345 -4.50 -5.76 17.07
C CYS A 345 -3.48 -5.72 18.20
N GLY A 346 -3.88 -5.35 19.42
CA GLY A 346 -3.00 -5.33 20.58
C GLY A 346 -2.44 -6.72 20.96
N ASP A 347 -3.17 -7.81 20.70
CA ASP A 347 -2.73 -9.18 21.00
C ASP A 347 -1.60 -9.64 20.07
N TRP A 348 -1.46 -9.04 18.88
CA TRP A 348 -0.40 -9.40 17.92
C TRP A 348 1.01 -9.11 18.42
N LEU A 349 1.16 -8.21 19.39
CA LEU A 349 2.43 -7.99 20.08
C LEU A 349 2.88 -9.24 20.88
N ASN A 350 1.98 -10.17 21.18
CA ASN A 350 2.27 -11.44 21.87
C ASN A 350 2.59 -12.60 20.92
N TYR A 351 2.50 -12.40 19.59
CA TYR A 351 2.76 -13.46 18.62
C TYR A 351 4.14 -14.11 18.86
N PRO A 352 4.26 -15.46 18.84
CA PRO A 352 3.26 -16.44 18.39
C PRO A 352 2.23 -16.87 19.45
N ASN A 353 2.36 -16.42 20.69
CA ASN A 353 1.53 -16.83 21.83
C ASN A 353 0.29 -15.96 21.97
N LEU A 354 -0.50 -15.86 20.89
CA LEU A 354 -1.75 -15.09 20.88
C LEU A 354 -2.74 -15.66 21.92
N THR A 355 -3.42 -14.77 22.63
CA THR A 355 -4.41 -15.12 23.65
C THR A 355 -5.85 -15.02 23.12
N GLY A 356 -6.04 -14.35 21.98
CA GLY A 356 -7.36 -13.97 21.48
C GLY A 356 -7.92 -12.73 22.17
N ALA A 357 -7.10 -12.00 22.93
CA ALA A 357 -7.52 -10.76 23.58
C ALA A 357 -7.99 -9.73 22.56
N THR A 358 -9.07 -9.03 22.90
CA THR A 358 -9.61 -7.96 22.08
C THR A 358 -9.74 -6.66 22.88
N THR A 359 -9.65 -5.55 22.16
CA THR A 359 -9.83 -4.20 22.69
C THR A 359 -10.75 -3.40 21.78
N SER A 360 -11.57 -2.53 22.37
CA SER A 360 -12.33 -1.52 21.62
C SER A 360 -11.39 -0.40 21.18
N ILE A 361 -11.25 -0.19 19.88
CA ILE A 361 -10.36 0.81 19.29
C ILE A 361 -11.08 1.71 18.28
N ASN A 362 -10.58 2.92 18.10
CA ASN A 362 -10.90 3.84 17.01
C ASN A 362 -9.65 4.67 16.65
N CYS A 363 -9.81 5.74 15.89
CA CYS A 363 -8.67 6.54 15.44
C CYS A 363 -7.79 7.13 16.54
N ASN A 364 -8.30 7.31 17.76
CA ASN A 364 -7.49 7.79 18.88
C ASN A 364 -6.31 6.86 19.19
N SER A 365 -6.41 5.58 18.83
CA SER A 365 -5.35 4.59 19.04
C SER A 365 -4.08 4.92 18.26
N TRP A 366 -4.22 5.64 17.15
CA TRP A 366 -3.12 6.14 16.31
C TRP A 366 -3.16 7.66 16.15
N GLY A 367 -3.92 8.40 16.95
CA GLY A 367 -3.95 9.87 16.85
C GLY A 367 -4.68 10.43 15.63
N CYS A 368 -5.56 9.66 14.99
CA CYS A 368 -6.45 10.10 13.90
C CYS A 368 -5.73 10.73 12.70
N ASP A 369 -4.51 10.27 12.43
CA ASP A 369 -3.66 10.75 11.36
C ASP A 369 -3.07 9.57 10.57
N GLY A 370 -2.91 9.74 9.25
CA GLY A 370 -2.44 8.69 8.36
C GLY A 370 -0.98 8.31 8.58
N TYR A 371 -0.11 9.28 8.88
CA TYR A 371 1.29 9.01 9.19
C TYR A 371 1.41 8.25 10.52
N GLN A 372 0.65 8.68 11.53
CA GLN A 372 0.62 8.00 12.81
C GLN A 372 -0.01 6.60 12.73
N TYR A 373 -1.04 6.39 11.89
CA TYR A 373 -1.59 5.06 11.61
C TYR A 373 -0.53 4.11 11.06
N LYS A 374 0.23 4.52 10.05
CA LYS A 374 1.27 3.68 9.45
C LYS A 374 2.34 3.29 10.46
N LYS A 375 2.79 4.24 11.28
CA LYS A 375 3.71 3.96 12.40
C LYS A 375 3.10 3.01 13.42
N TRP A 376 1.85 3.23 13.80
CA TRP A 376 1.11 2.35 14.71
C TRP A 376 1.04 0.94 14.13
N TRP A 377 0.66 0.77 12.86
CA TRP A 377 0.57 -0.52 12.20
C TRP A 377 1.91 -1.26 12.14
N LEU A 378 2.98 -0.58 11.71
CA LEU A 378 4.35 -1.13 11.69
C LEU A 378 4.81 -1.54 13.09
N ASN A 379 4.47 -0.74 14.10
CA ASN A 379 4.79 -1.05 15.50
C ASN A 379 4.03 -2.28 16.04
N HIS A 380 2.90 -2.65 15.44
CA HIS A 380 2.14 -3.86 15.81
C HIS A 380 2.58 -5.13 15.10
N LEU A 381 3.48 -5.05 14.11
CA LEU A 381 4.08 -6.25 13.50
C LEU A 381 4.81 -7.09 14.57
N PRO A 382 4.63 -8.43 14.59
CA PRO A 382 5.34 -9.32 15.50
C PRO A 382 6.86 -9.17 15.50
N LYS A 383 7.49 -9.24 16.67
CA LYS A 383 8.94 -9.03 16.90
C LYS A 383 9.62 -10.12 17.75
N ALA A 384 8.88 -11.16 18.13
CA ALA A 384 9.41 -12.21 19.00
C ALA A 384 10.48 -13.05 18.31
N ALA A 385 11.44 -13.56 19.07
CA ALA A 385 12.49 -14.43 18.56
C ALA A 385 11.94 -15.81 18.13
N GLY A 386 12.71 -16.50 17.28
CA GLY A 386 12.44 -17.87 16.86
C GLY A 386 11.42 -17.99 15.74
N SER A 387 10.88 -19.20 15.60
CA SER A 387 9.89 -19.57 14.59
C SER A 387 8.81 -20.45 15.23
N THR A 388 7.61 -20.41 14.64
CA THR A 388 6.52 -21.34 14.94
C THR A 388 6.19 -22.09 13.67
N GLY A 389 6.52 -23.38 13.65
CA GLY A 389 6.56 -24.14 12.40
C GLY A 389 7.58 -23.56 11.43
N GLU A 390 7.17 -23.32 10.19
CA GLU A 390 8.00 -22.72 9.14
C GLU A 390 8.01 -21.18 9.15
N PHE A 391 7.21 -20.55 10.01
CA PHE A 391 7.03 -19.10 10.04
C PHE A 391 7.90 -18.44 11.11
N PHE A 392 8.54 -17.32 10.75
CA PHE A 392 9.24 -16.47 11.70
C PHE A 392 8.28 -15.77 12.65
N ASN A 393 8.66 -15.72 13.92
CA ASN A 393 7.95 -15.00 14.97
C ASN A 393 8.18 -13.49 14.92
N ASN A 394 9.29 -13.08 14.30
CA ASN A 394 9.57 -11.68 13.98
C ASN A 394 9.26 -11.43 12.52
N TRP A 395 8.18 -10.72 12.23
CA TRP A 395 7.69 -10.50 10.87
C TRP A 395 8.54 -9.51 10.07
N TRP A 396 9.35 -8.69 10.73
CA TRP A 396 10.35 -7.85 10.05
C TRP A 396 11.40 -8.68 9.30
N ARG A 397 11.54 -9.98 9.62
CA ARG A 397 12.42 -10.89 8.87
C ARG A 397 11.96 -11.12 7.45
N TYR A 398 10.66 -11.10 7.17
CA TYR A 398 10.15 -11.39 5.84
C TYR A 398 10.52 -10.35 4.78
N ILE A 399 10.76 -9.11 5.21
CA ILE A 399 11.32 -8.06 4.33
C ILE A 399 12.82 -7.86 4.52
N GLY A 400 13.43 -8.45 5.55
CA GLY A 400 14.86 -8.34 5.87
C GLY A 400 15.73 -9.43 5.27
N GLU A 401 15.18 -10.63 5.13
CA GLU A 401 15.88 -11.83 4.66
C GLU A 401 15.26 -12.30 3.34
N LEU A 402 15.55 -11.55 2.27
CA LEU A 402 14.98 -11.78 0.93
C LEU A 402 15.72 -12.85 0.12
N ASN A 403 16.91 -13.28 0.57
CA ASN A 403 17.88 -14.08 -0.19
C ASN A 403 18.24 -15.38 0.50
#